data_AF-A0A7C7GXF6-F1
#
_entry.id   AF-A0A7C7GXF6-F1
#
_cell.length_a   1.000
_cell.length_b   1.000
_cell.length_c   1.000
_cell.angle_alpha   90.00
_cell.angle_beta   90.00
_cell.angle_gamma   90.00
#
_symmetry.space_group_name_H-M   'P 1'
#
loop_
_entity.id
_entity.type
_entity.pdbx_description
1 polymer ?
#
loop_
_entity_poly.entity_id
_entity_poly.type
_entity_poly.pdbx_seq_one_letter_code
_entity_poly.pdbx_strand_id
1 'polypeptide(L)'
;MLRVYLVNKENIFIHIPKTGGTTINTTMVGTYWANEPNFHYRHIVLKEKRSNSGDIFDPANCEKYKAYNILMMLRDPVDRLISEYYFLKERKNFMDLLRKPPRDFNDYIINPQTQNYMVGFLVGKRIFDVNPTKEFDLDRVLDAIENIPIHVGIFEKFEESLLYYQKKAGIKWNKKMEVKRMTFNRPAKESISDETKELILEKNYMDSELYDYCLDLFNSYEIGEASGKFSFVKNKYDHVIPYTTGICFFEFCMENKRFLKHNLPFFKAFTFYLHKDLKIRDGKTFVQIWNQSFVNTINHSFPNTSFSAGVTTALQEKTDPLEQTIHIAKATDQLLQSDSAMANQVFLKQLEFDNTLVEQPKRGSKGFWNKILGG
;
A
#
# COMPACT_ATOMS: atom_id res chain seq x y z
N MET A 1 29.17 29.49 30.54
CA MET A 1 28.73 28.14 30.12
C MET A 1 27.19 28.16 30.06
N LEU A 2 26.61 28.60 28.94
CA LEU A 2 25.15 28.60 28.77
C LEU A 2 24.68 27.16 28.61
N ARG A 3 23.96 26.62 29.59
CA ARG A 3 23.12 25.44 29.39
C ARG A 3 22.01 25.83 28.43
N VAL A 4 22.15 25.44 27.17
CA VAL A 4 21.04 25.45 26.21
C VAL A 4 20.03 24.43 26.73
N TYR A 5 18.99 24.91 27.39
CA TYR A 5 17.79 24.12 27.63
C TYR A 5 17.22 23.82 26.24
N LEU A 6 17.37 22.59 25.76
CA LEU A 6 16.61 22.10 24.62
C LEU A 6 15.13 22.19 25.03
N VAL A 7 14.46 23.25 24.59
CA VAL A 7 12.99 23.31 24.63
C VAL A 7 12.51 22.09 23.86
N ASN A 8 11.86 21.16 24.55
CA ASN A 8 11.39 19.93 23.93
C ASN A 8 10.17 20.29 23.06
N LYS A 9 10.43 20.69 21.82
CA LYS A 9 9.38 21.04 20.86
C LYS A 9 8.51 19.82 20.61
N GLU A 10 7.19 20.03 20.54
CA GLU A 10 6.27 18.96 20.19
C GLU A 10 6.45 18.52 18.74
N ASN A 11 6.23 17.23 18.49
CA ASN A 11 6.41 16.65 17.16
C ASN A 11 5.09 16.67 16.37
N ILE A 12 5.18 17.03 15.10
CA ILE A 12 4.11 16.87 14.10
C ILE A 12 4.66 15.94 13.02
N PHE A 13 3.94 14.86 12.73
CA PHE A 13 4.32 13.95 11.63
C PHE A 13 3.40 14.14 10.42
N ILE A 14 3.98 14.54 9.29
CA ILE A 14 3.32 14.62 7.99
C ILE A 14 3.53 13.30 7.24
N HIS A 15 2.45 12.52 7.14
CA HIS A 15 2.44 11.29 6.38
C HIS A 15 1.92 11.55 4.97
N ILE A 16 2.83 11.73 4.01
CA ILE A 16 2.47 11.74 2.59
C ILE A 16 2.15 10.30 2.16
N PRO A 17 1.01 10.04 1.49
CA PRO A 17 0.71 8.71 1.01
C PRO A 17 1.83 8.06 0.19
N LYS A 18 2.06 6.77 0.45
CA LYS A 18 3.03 5.90 -0.24
C LYS A 18 4.51 6.19 0.03
N THR A 19 4.83 6.94 1.09
CA THR A 19 6.22 7.19 1.54
C THR A 19 6.61 6.43 2.82
N GLY A 20 5.94 5.32 3.13
CA GLY A 20 6.26 4.50 4.31
C GLY A 20 5.70 5.03 5.64
N GLY A 21 4.95 6.13 5.62
CA GLY A 21 4.50 6.80 6.85
C GLY A 21 3.53 5.99 7.73
N THR A 22 2.88 4.93 7.22
CA THR A 22 2.11 4.02 8.09
C THR A 22 3.03 3.34 9.11
N THR A 23 4.15 2.77 8.65
CA THR A 23 5.16 2.14 9.53
C THR A 23 5.74 3.12 10.53
N ILE A 24 6.04 4.35 10.10
CA ILE A 24 6.55 5.41 10.97
C ILE A 24 5.53 5.75 12.05
N ASN A 25 4.29 6.07 11.66
CA ASN A 25 3.24 6.47 12.61
C ASN A 25 2.93 5.36 13.62
N THR A 26 2.74 4.12 13.18
CA THR A 26 2.48 2.98 14.08
C THR A 26 3.63 2.77 15.06
N THR A 27 4.87 3.03 14.63
CA THR A 27 6.02 2.91 15.52
C THR A 27 6.13 4.09 16.50
N MET A 28 5.84 5.32 16.06
CA MET A 28 5.82 6.50 16.94
C MET A 28 4.76 6.39 18.03
N VAL A 29 3.59 5.83 17.70
CA VAL A 29 2.44 5.76 18.60
C VAL A 29 2.39 4.43 19.38
N GLY A 30 3.10 3.40 18.91
CA GLY A 30 3.10 2.07 19.51
C GLY A 30 1.81 1.27 19.25
N THR A 31 1.06 1.60 18.20
CA THR A 31 -0.23 0.98 17.84
C THR A 31 -0.12 0.21 16.53
N TYR A 32 -0.96 -0.82 16.33
CA TYR A 32 -0.99 -1.56 15.05
C TYR A 32 -1.59 -0.73 13.90
N TRP A 33 -2.54 0.14 14.22
CA TRP A 33 -3.21 1.02 13.26
C TRP A 33 -2.67 2.45 13.38
N ALA A 34 -2.62 3.14 12.24
CA ALA A 34 -2.29 4.56 12.24
C ALA A 34 -3.42 5.37 12.90
N ASN A 35 -3.05 6.49 13.53
CA ASN A 35 -4.03 7.40 14.14
C ASN A 35 -4.94 8.03 13.08
N GLU A 36 -6.11 8.49 13.51
CA GLU A 36 -6.91 9.41 12.69
C GLU A 36 -6.16 10.73 12.50
N PRO A 37 -6.23 11.36 11.31
CA PRO A 37 -5.57 12.63 11.03
C PRO A 37 -5.99 13.71 12.05
N ASN A 38 -5.02 14.41 12.61
CA ASN A 38 -5.21 15.46 13.62
C ASN A 38 -4.06 16.48 13.58
N PHE A 39 -3.87 17.26 14.65
CA PHE A 39 -2.81 18.27 14.74
C PHE A 39 -1.40 17.69 14.71
N HIS A 40 -1.14 16.58 15.42
CA HIS A 40 0.18 15.95 15.51
C HIS A 40 0.42 14.90 14.44
N TYR A 41 -0.63 14.50 13.71
CA TYR A 41 -0.54 13.54 12.61
C TYR A 41 -1.27 14.09 11.37
N ARG A 42 -0.48 14.62 10.43
CA ARG A 42 -1.01 15.19 9.18
C ARG A 42 -1.12 14.13 8.10
N HIS A 43 -2.31 14.01 7.56
CA HIS A 43 -2.65 13.04 6.53
C HIS A 43 -3.91 13.46 5.78
N ILE A 44 -4.41 12.60 4.89
CA ILE A 44 -5.70 12.80 4.24
C ILE A 44 -6.83 12.63 5.26
N VAL A 45 -7.64 13.67 5.43
CA VAL A 45 -8.95 13.60 6.10
C VAL A 45 -9.92 12.92 5.15
N LEU A 46 -10.29 11.66 5.44
CA LEU A 46 -11.05 10.81 4.51
C LEU A 46 -12.40 11.38 4.09
N LYS A 47 -13.09 12.08 4.99
CA LYS A 47 -14.40 12.72 4.72
C LYS A 47 -14.28 13.79 3.62
N GLU A 48 -13.23 14.60 3.68
CA GLU A 48 -12.97 15.69 2.74
C GLU A 48 -12.11 15.25 1.55
N LYS A 49 -11.43 14.10 1.70
CA LYS A 49 -10.39 13.59 0.80
C LYS A 49 -9.25 14.60 0.62
N ARG A 50 -9.00 15.45 1.62
CA ARG A 50 -8.04 16.57 1.59
C ARG A 50 -6.93 16.38 2.60
N SER A 51 -5.72 16.79 2.25
CA SER A 51 -4.62 16.87 3.21
C SER A 51 -4.86 18.00 4.22
N ASN A 52 -4.69 17.70 5.51
CA ASN A 52 -4.74 18.70 6.58
C ASN A 52 -3.36 19.34 6.87
N SER A 53 -2.42 19.27 5.94
CA SER A 53 -1.05 19.80 6.09
C SER A 53 -0.91 21.24 5.57
N GLY A 54 -1.88 21.73 4.79
CA GLY A 54 -1.74 22.97 4.01
C GLY A 54 -1.46 24.22 4.85
N ASP A 55 -1.90 24.24 6.11
CA ASP A 55 -1.65 25.37 7.01
C ASP A 55 -0.19 25.47 7.46
N ILE A 56 0.57 24.38 7.44
CA ILE A 56 2.02 24.36 7.73
C ILE A 56 2.82 25.11 6.64
N PHE A 57 2.34 25.03 5.40
CA PHE A 57 2.99 25.62 4.22
C PHE A 57 2.33 26.94 3.78
N ASP A 58 1.56 27.54 4.67
CA ASP A 58 1.06 28.91 4.53
C ASP A 58 2.08 29.87 5.15
N PRO A 59 2.64 30.83 4.38
CA PRO A 59 3.59 31.81 4.91
C PRO A 59 3.05 32.57 6.13
N ALA A 60 1.74 32.78 6.22
CA ALA A 60 1.12 33.45 7.37
C ALA A 60 1.28 32.66 8.69
N ASN A 61 1.55 31.36 8.63
CA ASN A 61 1.71 30.48 9.79
C ASN A 61 3.18 30.11 10.09
N CYS A 62 4.16 30.64 9.37
CA CYS A 62 5.57 30.29 9.54
C CYS A 62 6.04 30.44 11.00
N GLU A 63 5.78 31.59 11.63
CA GLU A 63 6.14 31.84 13.03
C GLU A 63 5.50 30.85 14.02
N LYS A 64 4.23 30.48 13.79
CA LYS A 64 3.54 29.47 14.60
C LYS A 64 4.26 28.12 14.53
N TYR A 65 4.69 27.71 13.34
CA TYR A 65 5.26 26.38 13.12
C TYR A 65 6.74 26.27 13.48
N LYS A 66 7.45 27.38 13.68
CA LYS A 66 8.80 27.39 14.29
C LYS A 66 8.86 26.76 15.68
N ALA A 67 7.73 26.71 16.40
CA ALA A 67 7.64 26.14 17.75
C ALA A 67 7.61 24.59 17.80
N TYR A 68 7.47 23.90 16.67
CA TYR A 68 7.32 22.44 16.60
C TYR A 68 8.56 21.79 15.99
N ASN A 69 8.70 20.47 16.07
CA ASN A 69 9.52 19.71 15.15
C ASN A 69 8.59 19.01 14.15
N ILE A 70 8.76 19.29 12.87
CA ILE A 70 7.88 18.72 11.85
C ILE A 70 8.66 17.64 11.12
N LEU A 71 8.09 16.46 11.00
CA LEU A 71 8.73 15.29 10.41
C LEU A 71 7.96 14.88 9.18
N MET A 72 8.63 14.66 8.06
CA MET A 72 7.99 14.14 6.86
C MET A 72 8.93 13.25 6.09
N MET A 73 8.39 12.26 5.37
CA MET A 73 9.20 11.39 4.52
C MET A 73 8.78 11.56 3.06
N LEU A 74 9.77 11.84 2.22
CA LEU A 74 9.64 11.81 0.76
C LEU A 74 10.10 10.46 0.22
N ARG A 75 9.76 10.22 -1.04
CA ARG A 75 10.14 9.03 -1.79
C ARG A 75 10.39 9.46 -3.22
N ASP A 76 11.30 8.77 -3.89
CA ASP A 76 11.55 8.94 -5.31
C ASP A 76 10.23 9.03 -6.10
N PRO A 77 10.00 10.09 -6.89
CA PRO A 77 8.71 10.34 -7.54
C PRO A 77 8.24 9.17 -8.42
N VAL A 78 9.17 8.51 -9.12
CA VAL A 78 8.89 7.34 -9.96
C VAL A 78 8.40 6.18 -9.09
N ASP A 79 9.17 5.82 -8.07
CA ASP A 79 8.84 4.74 -7.15
C ASP A 79 7.52 5.01 -6.41
N ARG A 80 7.28 6.26 -5.99
CA ARG A 80 6.03 6.69 -5.36
C ARG A 80 4.82 6.54 -6.29
N LEU A 81 4.90 7.02 -7.53
CA LEU A 81 3.79 6.96 -8.48
C LEU A 81 3.43 5.50 -8.85
N ILE A 82 4.44 4.65 -9.08
CA ILE A 82 4.21 3.21 -9.29
C ILE A 82 3.50 2.61 -8.07
N SER A 83 4.00 2.91 -6.86
CA SER A 83 3.40 2.40 -5.63
C SER A 83 1.94 2.83 -5.45
N GLU A 84 1.62 4.07 -5.83
CA GLU A 84 0.28 4.64 -5.79
C GLU A 84 -0.65 3.98 -6.81
N TYR A 85 -0.26 3.94 -8.09
CA TYR A 85 -1.12 3.39 -9.15
C TYR A 85 -1.50 1.93 -8.86
N TYR A 86 -0.52 1.08 -8.56
CA TYR A 86 -0.79 -0.34 -8.27
C TYR A 86 -1.52 -0.55 -6.95
N PHE A 87 -1.50 0.42 -6.05
CA PHE A 87 -2.35 0.41 -4.87
C PHE A 87 -3.79 0.82 -5.24
N LEU A 88 -3.99 1.85 -6.06
CA LEU A 88 -5.30 2.44 -6.30
C LEU A 88 -6.09 1.83 -7.46
N LYS A 89 -5.44 1.19 -8.45
CA LYS A 89 -6.08 0.75 -9.71
C LYS A 89 -7.30 -0.15 -9.54
N GLU A 90 -7.37 -0.92 -8.45
CA GLU A 90 -8.48 -1.83 -8.14
C GLU A 90 -9.55 -1.16 -7.25
N ARG A 91 -9.29 0.05 -6.75
CA ARG A 91 -10.14 0.76 -5.80
C ARG A 91 -11.00 1.81 -6.51
N LYS A 92 -12.15 1.37 -7.00
CA LYS A 92 -13.11 2.22 -7.72
C LYS A 92 -13.45 3.52 -6.99
N ASN A 93 -13.66 3.47 -5.67
CA ASN A 93 -13.96 4.65 -4.86
C ASN A 93 -12.89 5.76 -4.90
N PHE A 94 -11.66 5.44 -5.29
CA PHE A 94 -10.58 6.40 -5.57
C PHE A 94 -10.47 6.70 -7.06
N MET A 95 -10.48 5.69 -7.93
CA MET A 95 -10.34 5.89 -9.37
C MET A 95 -11.51 6.69 -9.98
N ASP A 96 -12.71 6.58 -9.42
CA ASP A 96 -13.91 7.33 -9.83
C ASP A 96 -13.82 8.83 -9.46
N LEU A 97 -12.80 9.26 -8.70
CA LEU A 97 -12.55 10.68 -8.43
C LEU A 97 -11.83 11.38 -9.58
N LEU A 98 -11.21 10.62 -10.49
CA LEU A 98 -10.60 11.15 -11.71
C LEU A 98 -11.71 11.47 -12.71
N ARG A 99 -11.70 12.67 -13.28
CA ARG A 99 -12.67 13.09 -14.33
C ARG A 99 -12.62 12.16 -15.54
N LYS A 100 -11.42 11.68 -15.86
CA LYS A 100 -11.15 10.66 -16.87
C LYS A 100 -10.44 9.50 -16.18
N PRO A 101 -11.16 8.43 -15.81
CA PRO A 101 -10.54 7.25 -15.23
C PRO A 101 -9.51 6.66 -16.22
N PRO A 102 -8.28 6.34 -15.75
CA PRO A 102 -7.23 5.79 -16.59
C PRO A 102 -7.57 4.37 -17.04
N ARG A 103 -7.17 3.98 -18.25
CA ARG A 103 -7.30 2.59 -18.70
C ARG A 103 -6.08 1.75 -18.30
N ASP A 104 -4.93 2.38 -18.26
CA ASP A 104 -3.64 1.76 -17.94
C ASP A 104 -2.73 2.72 -17.16
N PHE A 105 -1.47 2.30 -16.97
CA PHE A 105 -0.50 3.10 -16.22
C PHE A 105 -0.08 4.37 -16.97
N ASN A 106 0.02 4.33 -18.31
CA ASN A 106 0.40 5.50 -19.10
C ASN A 106 -0.69 6.58 -19.08
N ASP A 107 -1.95 6.18 -19.22
CA ASP A 107 -3.11 7.05 -19.04
C ASP A 107 -3.11 7.69 -17.63
N TYR A 108 -2.68 6.95 -16.60
CA TYR A 108 -2.57 7.47 -15.23
C TYR A 108 -1.45 8.51 -15.11
N ILE A 109 -0.30 8.31 -15.74
CA ILE A 109 0.85 9.25 -15.70
C ILE A 109 0.50 10.59 -16.35
N ILE A 110 -0.15 10.56 -17.52
CA ILE A 110 -0.46 11.78 -18.28
C ILE A 110 -1.70 12.52 -17.75
N ASN A 111 -2.41 11.97 -16.77
CA ASN A 111 -3.59 12.60 -16.19
C ASN A 111 -3.19 13.78 -15.29
N PRO A 112 -3.63 15.02 -15.57
CA PRO A 112 -3.24 16.17 -14.75
C PRO A 112 -3.64 16.09 -13.26
N GLN A 113 -4.65 15.28 -12.91
CA GLN A 113 -5.08 15.12 -11.53
C GLN A 113 -4.15 14.22 -10.69
N THR A 114 -3.26 13.44 -11.31
CA THR A 114 -2.35 12.50 -10.63
C THR A 114 -0.94 13.06 -10.45
N GLN A 115 -0.65 14.20 -11.09
CA GLN A 115 0.66 14.82 -11.20
C GLN A 115 1.00 15.67 -9.97
N ASN A 116 2.29 15.71 -9.61
CA ASN A 116 2.85 16.56 -8.54
C ASN A 116 2.08 16.40 -7.22
N TYR A 117 1.84 15.15 -6.86
CA TYR A 117 1.01 14.78 -5.74
C TYR A 117 1.65 15.15 -4.41
N MET A 118 2.97 15.01 -4.25
CA MET A 118 3.65 15.32 -2.98
C MET A 118 3.53 16.81 -2.68
N VAL A 119 3.88 17.69 -3.62
CA VAL A 119 3.74 19.15 -3.46
C VAL A 119 2.27 19.52 -3.22
N GLY A 120 1.35 19.00 -4.06
CA GLY A 120 -0.09 19.25 -3.91
C GLY A 120 -0.63 18.80 -2.54
N PHE A 121 -0.18 17.66 -2.04
CA PHE A 121 -0.54 17.16 -0.72
C PHE A 121 -0.05 18.09 0.39
N LEU A 122 1.19 18.59 0.30
CA LEU A 122 1.77 19.46 1.33
C LEU A 122 0.99 20.77 1.44
N VAL A 123 0.61 21.39 0.32
CA VAL A 123 -0.22 22.60 0.31
C VAL A 123 -1.72 22.36 0.55
N GLY A 124 -2.10 21.15 0.98
CA GLY A 124 -3.46 20.87 1.42
C GLY A 124 -4.46 20.59 0.30
N LYS A 125 -4.04 20.14 -0.88
CA LYS A 125 -4.96 19.77 -1.97
C LYS A 125 -5.74 18.49 -1.65
N ARG A 126 -6.83 18.32 -2.41
CA ARG A 126 -7.61 17.09 -2.40
C ARG A 126 -6.87 15.97 -3.15
N ILE A 127 -7.11 14.71 -2.79
CA ILE A 127 -6.74 13.58 -3.64
C ILE A 127 -7.40 13.78 -5.01
N PHE A 128 -6.58 13.72 -6.06
CA PHE A 128 -7.00 13.94 -7.44
C PHE A 128 -7.73 15.27 -7.61
N ASP A 129 -7.17 16.34 -7.06
CA ASP A 129 -7.73 17.68 -7.19
C ASP A 129 -7.90 18.05 -8.66
N VAL A 130 -8.99 18.72 -8.97
CA VAL A 130 -9.27 19.19 -10.33
C VAL A 130 -8.44 20.42 -10.68
N ASN A 131 -7.94 21.12 -9.66
CA ASN A 131 -7.04 22.25 -9.80
C ASN A 131 -5.60 21.75 -9.65
N PRO A 132 -4.81 21.74 -10.74
CA PRO A 132 -3.46 21.20 -10.70
C PRO A 132 -2.58 21.97 -9.71
N THR A 133 -1.56 21.29 -9.19
CA THR A 133 -0.43 21.93 -8.48
C THR A 133 0.28 22.89 -9.42
N LYS A 134 0.76 24.02 -8.89
CA LYS A 134 1.43 25.08 -9.64
C LYS A 134 2.80 25.38 -9.03
N GLU A 135 3.68 26.05 -9.78
CA GLU A 135 5.05 26.36 -9.34
C GLU A 135 5.10 27.15 -8.03
N PHE A 136 4.20 28.12 -7.83
CA PHE A 136 4.14 28.83 -6.55
C PHE A 136 3.78 27.91 -5.36
N ASP A 137 3.11 26.76 -5.59
CA ASP A 137 2.87 25.76 -4.54
C ASP A 137 4.20 25.10 -4.13
N LEU A 138 5.10 24.85 -5.09
CA LEU A 138 6.46 24.35 -4.82
C LEU A 138 7.30 25.39 -4.08
N ASP A 139 7.31 26.64 -4.55
CA ASP A 139 8.06 27.73 -3.91
C ASP A 139 7.69 27.87 -2.43
N ARG A 140 6.38 27.81 -2.13
CA ARG A 140 5.88 27.84 -0.75
C ARG A 140 6.34 26.66 0.09
N VAL A 141 6.46 25.47 -0.51
CA VAL A 141 6.94 24.28 0.18
C VAL A 141 8.43 24.40 0.49
N LEU A 142 9.23 24.83 -0.48
CA LEU A 142 10.67 25.04 -0.29
C LEU A 142 10.95 26.13 0.74
N ASP A 143 10.27 27.28 0.64
CA ASP A 143 10.38 28.38 1.61
C ASP A 143 10.05 27.92 3.04
N ALA A 144 9.00 27.09 3.20
CA ALA A 144 8.70 26.50 4.50
C ALA A 144 9.83 25.58 4.97
N ILE A 145 10.36 24.68 4.13
CA ILE A 145 11.44 23.77 4.51
C ILE A 145 12.69 24.53 4.99
N GLU A 146 12.96 25.70 4.42
CA GLU A 146 14.08 26.56 4.82
C GLU A 146 13.83 27.32 6.13
N ASN A 147 12.59 27.75 6.38
CA ASN A 147 12.28 28.71 7.44
C ASN A 147 11.62 28.09 8.68
N ILE A 148 11.03 26.89 8.58
CA ILE A 148 10.48 26.14 9.71
C ILE A 148 11.25 24.83 9.91
N PRO A 149 11.30 24.29 11.14
CA PRO A 149 12.05 23.07 11.48
C PRO A 149 11.36 21.80 10.93
N ILE A 150 11.31 21.68 9.61
CA ILE A 150 10.90 20.48 8.89
C ILE A 150 12.13 19.58 8.71
N HIS A 151 12.03 18.37 9.23
CA HIS A 151 13.02 17.33 9.08
C HIS A 151 12.49 16.32 8.06
N VAL A 152 13.08 16.35 6.87
CA VAL A 152 12.71 15.49 5.75
C VAL A 152 13.58 14.24 5.75
N GLY A 153 12.96 13.06 5.81
CA GLY A 153 13.63 11.79 5.54
C GLY A 153 13.37 11.29 4.13
N ILE A 154 14.22 10.37 3.67
CA ILE A 154 14.19 9.75 2.35
C ILE A 154 13.84 8.28 2.48
N PHE A 155 12.77 7.85 1.82
CA PHE A 155 12.25 6.48 1.91
C PHE A 155 13.28 5.41 1.50
N GLU A 156 14.08 5.70 0.48
CA GLU A 156 15.15 4.87 -0.05
C GLU A 156 16.27 4.67 0.98
N LYS A 157 16.41 5.62 1.90
CA LYS A 157 17.36 5.64 3.02
C LYS A 157 16.61 5.52 4.35
N PHE A 158 15.70 4.55 4.45
CA PHE A 158 14.73 4.47 5.55
C PHE A 158 15.40 4.39 6.94
N GLU A 159 16.41 3.53 7.12
CA GLU A 159 17.12 3.40 8.41
C GLU A 159 17.83 4.68 8.82
N GLU A 160 18.52 5.31 7.88
CA GLU A 160 19.19 6.60 8.07
C GLU A 160 18.16 7.68 8.44
N SER A 161 17.01 7.68 7.79
CA SER A 161 15.92 8.63 8.07
C SER A 161 15.37 8.47 9.49
N LEU A 162 15.24 7.23 9.99
CA LEU A 162 14.84 7.01 11.39
C LEU A 162 15.87 7.56 12.37
N LEU A 163 17.17 7.37 12.10
CA LEU A 163 18.23 7.92 12.94
C LEU A 163 18.28 9.44 12.89
N TYR A 164 18.07 10.01 11.69
CA TYR A 164 17.96 11.44 11.50
C TYR A 164 16.85 12.02 12.38
N TYR A 165 15.66 11.42 12.37
CA TYR A 165 14.55 11.82 13.25
C TYR A 165 14.86 11.63 14.74
N GLN A 166 15.55 10.55 15.12
CA GLN A 166 15.98 10.34 16.50
C GLN A 166 16.93 11.44 16.97
N LYS A 167 17.86 11.88 16.12
CA LYS A 167 18.81 12.96 16.44
C LYS A 167 18.14 14.34 16.48
N LYS A 168 17.27 14.65 15.52
CA LYS A 168 16.66 15.99 15.40
C LYS A 168 15.47 16.22 16.31
N ALA A 169 14.63 15.20 16.50
CA ALA A 169 13.35 15.32 17.19
C ALA A 169 13.24 14.42 18.45
N GLY A 170 14.34 13.76 18.84
CA GLY A 170 14.40 12.96 20.07
C GLY A 170 13.51 11.71 20.07
N ILE A 171 13.09 11.23 18.89
CA ILE A 171 12.19 10.07 18.80
C ILE A 171 12.91 8.80 19.20
N LYS A 172 12.24 7.98 20.01
CA LYS A 172 12.68 6.63 20.36
C LYS A 172 11.95 5.62 19.50
N TRP A 173 12.71 4.90 18.69
CA TRP A 173 12.19 3.84 17.82
C TRP A 173 12.33 2.46 18.48
N ASN A 174 11.37 1.58 18.21
CA ASN A 174 11.52 0.17 18.52
C ASN A 174 12.56 -0.45 17.58
N LYS A 175 13.48 -1.27 18.10
CA LYS A 175 14.48 -1.99 17.29
C LYS A 175 13.86 -2.95 16.27
N LYS A 176 12.66 -3.46 16.55
CA LYS A 176 11.90 -4.35 15.68
C LYS A 176 10.67 -3.61 15.20
N MET A 177 10.58 -3.40 13.89
CA MET A 177 9.48 -2.67 13.26
C MET A 177 8.82 -3.57 12.21
N GLU A 178 7.50 -3.58 12.21
CA GLU A 178 6.73 -4.32 11.21
C GLU A 178 6.49 -3.44 9.99
N VAL A 179 6.85 -3.92 8.81
CA VAL A 179 6.58 -3.20 7.57
C VAL A 179 5.11 -3.32 7.25
N LYS A 180 4.39 -2.22 7.42
CA LYS A 180 2.98 -2.10 7.04
C LYS A 180 2.90 -1.54 5.63
N ARG A 181 2.01 -2.08 4.80
CA ARG A 181 1.60 -1.41 3.54
C ARG A 181 2.01 -2.08 2.24
N MET A 182 2.24 -3.40 2.16
CA MET A 182 2.76 -4.02 0.94
C MET A 182 1.69 -4.21 -0.14
N THR A 183 1.97 -3.76 -1.36
CA THR A 183 1.13 -3.99 -2.54
C THR A 183 1.44 -5.38 -3.11
N PHE A 184 0.44 -6.22 -3.34
CA PHE A 184 0.63 -7.64 -3.70
C PHE A 184 1.34 -7.87 -5.03
N ASN A 185 0.96 -7.11 -6.05
CA ASN A 185 1.48 -7.27 -7.41
C ASN A 185 1.81 -5.90 -7.97
N ARG A 186 3.03 -5.46 -7.67
CA ARG A 186 3.57 -4.17 -8.08
C ARG A 186 4.91 -4.43 -8.78
N PRO A 187 5.12 -3.93 -10.01
CA PRO A 187 6.41 -4.02 -10.67
C PRO A 187 7.48 -3.26 -9.86
N ALA A 188 8.69 -3.79 -9.90
CA ALA A 188 9.86 -3.10 -9.37
C ALA A 188 10.15 -1.87 -10.24
N LYS A 189 10.71 -0.81 -9.66
CA LYS A 189 11.07 0.41 -10.41
C LYS A 189 12.01 0.07 -11.57
N GLU A 190 12.91 -0.87 -11.34
CA GLU A 190 13.92 -1.34 -12.28
C GLU A 190 13.32 -2.06 -13.49
N SER A 191 12.09 -2.60 -13.36
CA SER A 191 11.37 -3.28 -14.44
C SER A 191 10.56 -2.34 -15.34
N ILE A 192 10.48 -1.05 -14.99
CA ILE A 192 9.83 -0.02 -15.80
C ILE A 192 10.84 0.48 -16.84
N SER A 193 10.37 0.73 -18.07
CA SER A 193 11.22 1.25 -19.16
C SER A 193 11.71 2.66 -18.85
N ASP A 194 12.88 3.04 -19.38
CA ASP A 194 13.46 4.36 -19.12
C ASP A 194 12.59 5.48 -19.70
N GLU A 195 11.96 5.27 -20.86
CA GLU A 195 11.03 6.24 -21.46
C GLU A 195 9.83 6.49 -20.54
N THR A 196 9.34 5.44 -19.86
CA THR A 196 8.25 5.58 -18.89
C THR A 196 8.71 6.32 -17.64
N LYS A 197 9.95 6.08 -17.16
CA LYS A 197 10.51 6.80 -16.02
C LYS A 197 10.68 8.29 -16.34
N GLU A 198 11.21 8.62 -17.52
CA GLU A 198 11.37 9.99 -18.02
C GLU A 198 10.01 10.70 -18.10
N LEU A 199 8.99 10.05 -18.67
CA LEU A 199 7.64 10.60 -18.72
C LEU A 199 7.08 10.88 -17.32
N ILE A 200 7.31 9.99 -16.35
CA ILE A 200 6.88 10.22 -14.96
C ILE A 200 7.56 11.45 -14.39
N LEU A 201 8.88 11.58 -14.55
CA LEU A 201 9.65 12.71 -14.04
C LEU A 201 9.22 14.02 -14.70
N GLU A 202 9.00 14.03 -16.02
CA GLU A 202 8.48 15.18 -16.76
C GLU A 202 7.12 15.64 -16.22
N LYS A 203 6.18 14.69 -16.05
CA LYS A 203 4.82 15.01 -15.57
C LYS A 203 4.76 15.31 -14.07
N ASN A 204 5.81 14.97 -13.31
CA ASN A 204 5.90 15.20 -11.87
C ASN A 204 7.13 16.06 -11.52
N TYR A 205 7.48 17.02 -12.38
CA TYR A 205 8.73 17.78 -12.24
C TYR A 205 8.85 18.52 -10.90
N MET A 206 7.75 19.05 -10.34
CA MET A 206 7.79 19.73 -9.04
C MET A 206 8.03 18.75 -7.89
N ASP A 207 7.48 17.54 -7.98
CA ASP A 207 7.77 16.49 -7.01
C ASP A 207 9.24 16.02 -7.12
N SER A 208 9.80 16.01 -8.34
CA SER A 208 11.22 15.70 -8.59
C SER A 208 12.13 16.77 -8.01
N GLU A 209 11.85 18.05 -8.27
CA GLU A 209 12.63 19.18 -7.75
C GLU A 209 12.59 19.23 -6.21
N LEU A 210 11.40 19.05 -5.61
CA LEU A 210 11.25 18.94 -4.17
C LEU A 210 12.09 17.77 -3.60
N TYR A 211 12.03 16.62 -4.27
CA TYR A 211 12.76 15.43 -3.82
C TYR A 211 14.27 15.63 -3.88
N ASP A 212 14.79 16.15 -4.99
CA ASP A 212 16.23 16.38 -5.19
C ASP A 212 16.76 17.39 -4.17
N TYR A 213 16.07 18.52 -3.99
CA TYR A 213 16.42 19.51 -2.96
C TYR A 213 16.49 18.89 -1.56
N CYS A 214 15.47 18.12 -1.18
CA CYS A 214 15.41 17.48 0.13
C CYS A 214 16.44 16.36 0.29
N LEU A 215 16.76 15.65 -0.80
CA LEU A 215 17.76 14.60 -0.81
C LEU A 215 19.15 15.18 -0.59
N ASP A 216 19.48 16.28 -1.27
CA ASP A 216 20.74 17.00 -1.08
C ASP A 216 20.86 17.53 0.35
N LEU A 217 19.79 18.15 0.86
CA LEU A 217 19.74 18.58 2.26
C LEU A 217 19.92 17.40 3.23
N PHE A 218 19.24 16.29 2.99
CA PHE A 218 19.36 15.07 3.82
C PHE A 218 20.79 14.51 3.80
N ASN A 219 21.41 14.44 2.63
CA ASN A 219 22.78 13.95 2.44
C ASN A 219 23.82 14.87 3.08
N SER A 220 23.51 16.17 3.24
CA SER A 220 24.39 17.11 3.93
C SER A 220 24.49 16.87 5.45
N TYR A 221 23.57 16.09 6.03
CA TYR A 221 23.55 15.83 7.46
C TYR A 221 24.40 14.63 7.87
N GLU A 222 25.13 14.77 8.97
CA GLU A 222 25.87 13.67 9.59
C GLU A 222 24.93 12.77 10.41
N ILE A 223 24.40 11.72 9.78
CA ILE A 223 23.41 10.81 10.36
C ILE A 223 24.07 9.66 11.15
N GLY A 224 25.36 9.41 10.91
CA GLY A 224 26.12 8.30 11.50
C GLY A 224 25.72 6.94 10.90
N GLU A 225 26.36 5.87 11.36
CA GLU A 225 26.15 4.53 10.77
C GLU A 225 24.78 3.96 11.11
N ALA A 226 23.98 3.64 10.08
CA ALA A 226 22.62 3.16 10.24
C ALA A 226 22.48 1.64 10.29
N SER A 227 23.38 0.95 9.58
CA SER A 227 23.30 -0.48 9.30
C SER A 227 23.08 -1.30 10.57
N GLY A 228 22.00 -2.09 10.57
CA GLY A 228 21.71 -3.08 11.61
C GLY A 228 21.17 -2.52 12.94
N LYS A 229 20.85 -1.23 13.01
CA LYS A 229 20.21 -0.64 14.20
C LYS A 229 18.73 -0.99 14.31
N PHE A 230 18.09 -1.26 13.17
CA PHE A 230 16.69 -1.64 13.08
C PHE A 230 16.53 -2.98 12.35
N SER A 231 15.48 -3.71 12.72
CA SER A 231 15.08 -4.95 12.05
C SER A 231 13.65 -4.80 11.55
N PHE A 232 13.48 -4.99 10.24
CA PHE A 232 12.18 -4.86 9.58
C PHE A 232 11.57 -6.22 9.33
N VAL A 233 10.49 -6.53 10.05
CA VAL A 233 9.71 -7.75 9.78
C VAL A 233 8.76 -7.45 8.63
N LYS A 234 9.00 -8.09 7.49
CA LYS A 234 8.12 -8.04 6.32
C LYS A 234 7.29 -9.30 6.28
N ASN A 235 5.97 -9.17 6.39
CA ASN A 235 5.04 -10.26 6.17
C ASN A 235 4.07 -9.90 5.05
N LYS A 236 4.21 -10.55 3.89
CA LYS A 236 3.33 -10.32 2.72
C LYS A 236 1.87 -10.69 2.95
N TYR A 237 1.58 -11.42 4.02
CA TYR A 237 0.23 -11.83 4.36
C TYR A 237 -0.54 -10.79 5.20
N ASP A 238 0.14 -9.81 5.81
CA ASP A 238 -0.50 -8.81 6.69
C ASP A 238 -1.59 -7.98 5.96
N HIS A 239 -1.51 -7.87 4.64
CA HIS A 239 -2.47 -7.10 3.84
C HIS A 239 -3.65 -7.90 3.31
N VAL A 240 -3.63 -9.22 3.43
CA VAL A 240 -4.65 -10.09 2.82
C VAL A 240 -6.02 -9.82 3.42
N ILE A 241 -6.10 -9.79 4.74
CA ILE A 241 -7.38 -9.56 5.43
C ILE A 241 -7.94 -8.17 5.10
N PRO A 242 -7.21 -7.05 5.28
CA PRO A 242 -7.73 -5.73 4.90
C PRO A 242 -8.08 -5.55 3.42
N TYR A 243 -7.41 -6.27 2.52
CA TYR A 243 -7.71 -6.21 1.09
C TYR A 243 -9.03 -6.92 0.76
N THR A 244 -9.18 -8.15 1.26
CA THR A 244 -10.33 -9.02 0.95
C THR A 244 -11.63 -8.60 1.61
N THR A 245 -11.61 -7.64 2.55
CA THR A 245 -12.85 -7.06 3.09
C THR A 245 -13.62 -6.19 2.09
N GLY A 246 -12.94 -5.64 1.08
CA GLY A 246 -13.56 -4.72 0.12
C GLY A 246 -13.34 -5.06 -1.35
N ILE A 247 -12.42 -5.98 -1.65
CA ILE A 247 -11.98 -6.29 -3.02
C ILE A 247 -11.95 -7.80 -3.21
N CYS A 248 -12.39 -8.27 -4.40
CA CYS A 248 -12.25 -9.67 -4.77
C CYS A 248 -10.78 -10.07 -4.73
N PHE A 249 -10.46 -11.23 -4.14
CA PHE A 249 -9.06 -11.59 -3.94
C PHE A 249 -8.30 -11.74 -5.26
N PHE A 250 -8.91 -12.27 -6.33
CA PHE A 250 -8.27 -12.34 -7.65
C PHE A 250 -8.08 -10.99 -8.36
N GLU A 251 -8.66 -9.90 -7.87
CA GLU A 251 -8.63 -8.62 -8.57
C GLU A 251 -7.18 -8.12 -8.82
N PHE A 252 -6.23 -8.49 -7.95
CA PHE A 252 -4.82 -8.06 -8.06
C PHE A 252 -3.97 -8.85 -9.07
N CYS A 253 -4.43 -10.03 -9.49
CA CYS A 253 -3.64 -10.94 -10.32
C CYS A 253 -4.35 -11.46 -11.57
N MET A 254 -5.68 -11.35 -11.65
CA MET A 254 -6.46 -11.84 -12.81
C MET A 254 -6.72 -10.71 -13.81
N GLU A 255 -6.37 -10.97 -15.07
CA GLU A 255 -6.54 -10.05 -16.19
C GLU A 255 -7.97 -10.10 -16.74
N ASN A 256 -8.61 -11.27 -16.77
CA ASN A 256 -9.96 -11.42 -17.28
C ASN A 256 -11.04 -10.89 -16.32
N LYS A 257 -11.26 -9.56 -16.37
CA LYS A 257 -12.28 -8.87 -15.54
C LYS A 257 -13.71 -9.33 -15.84
N ARG A 258 -13.96 -9.89 -17.03
CA ARG A 258 -15.27 -10.45 -17.39
C ARG A 258 -15.57 -11.69 -16.54
N PHE A 259 -14.61 -12.57 -16.33
CA PHE A 259 -14.76 -13.75 -15.47
C PHE A 259 -15.06 -13.34 -14.01
N LEU A 260 -14.33 -12.36 -13.48
CA LEU A 260 -14.57 -11.84 -12.13
C LEU A 260 -15.98 -11.25 -11.99
N LYS A 261 -16.43 -10.46 -12.97
CA LYS A 261 -17.77 -9.86 -12.97
C LYS A 261 -18.86 -10.93 -13.08
N HIS A 262 -18.67 -11.91 -13.97
CA HIS A 262 -19.62 -13.02 -14.16
C HIS A 262 -19.80 -13.82 -12.86
N ASN A 263 -18.71 -14.10 -12.14
CA ASN A 263 -18.71 -14.91 -10.91
C ASN A 263 -18.74 -14.09 -9.61
N LEU A 264 -19.09 -12.81 -9.65
CA LEU A 264 -19.02 -11.92 -8.50
C LEU A 264 -19.88 -12.39 -7.29
N PRO A 265 -21.13 -12.88 -7.47
CA PRO A 265 -21.91 -13.49 -6.39
C PRO A 265 -21.18 -14.61 -5.64
N PHE A 266 -20.54 -15.53 -6.36
CA PHE A 266 -19.72 -16.60 -5.77
C PHE A 266 -18.59 -16.03 -4.93
N PHE A 267 -17.76 -15.14 -5.50
CA PHE A 267 -16.61 -14.58 -4.78
C PHE A 267 -17.04 -13.81 -3.52
N LYS A 268 -18.16 -13.07 -3.57
CA LYS A 268 -18.70 -12.37 -2.41
C LYS A 268 -19.13 -13.34 -1.31
N ALA A 269 -19.93 -14.35 -1.65
CA ALA A 269 -20.40 -15.34 -0.69
C ALA A 269 -19.23 -16.12 -0.07
N PHE A 270 -18.29 -16.56 -0.91
CA PHE A 270 -17.11 -17.29 -0.48
C PHE A 270 -16.22 -16.47 0.46
N THR A 271 -15.86 -15.24 0.08
CA THR A 271 -15.05 -14.37 0.93
C THR A 271 -15.77 -13.97 2.21
N PHE A 272 -17.09 -13.74 2.17
CA PHE A 272 -17.89 -13.49 3.37
C PHE A 272 -17.83 -14.67 4.34
N TYR A 273 -18.01 -15.89 3.84
CA TYR A 273 -17.96 -17.11 4.64
C TYR A 273 -16.61 -17.28 5.36
N LEU A 274 -15.50 -17.07 4.66
CA LEU A 274 -14.16 -17.13 5.27
C LEU A 274 -13.98 -16.09 6.40
N HIS A 275 -14.49 -14.88 6.21
CA HIS A 275 -14.35 -13.80 7.19
C HIS A 275 -15.32 -13.91 8.37
N LYS A 276 -16.57 -14.30 8.14
CA LYS A 276 -17.66 -14.19 9.13
C LYS A 276 -17.92 -15.52 9.82
N ASP A 277 -18.04 -16.59 9.05
CA ASP A 277 -18.39 -17.91 9.55
C ASP A 277 -17.15 -18.65 10.07
N LEU A 278 -16.09 -18.74 9.26
CA LEU A 278 -14.82 -19.36 9.68
C LEU A 278 -13.93 -18.43 10.53
N LYS A 279 -14.26 -17.13 10.58
CA LYS A 279 -13.54 -16.10 11.36
C LYS A 279 -12.03 -16.11 11.12
N ILE A 280 -11.59 -16.33 9.89
CA ILE A 280 -10.16 -16.34 9.55
C ILE A 280 -9.62 -14.91 9.68
N ARG A 281 -8.54 -14.75 10.45
CA ARG A 281 -7.85 -13.47 10.68
C ARG A 281 -6.36 -13.49 10.34
N ASP A 282 -5.81 -14.67 10.11
CA ASP A 282 -4.45 -14.83 9.61
C ASP A 282 -4.46 -14.81 8.08
N GLY A 283 -3.67 -13.90 7.50
CA GLY A 283 -3.65 -13.71 6.05
C GLY A 283 -3.13 -14.93 5.31
N LYS A 284 -2.11 -15.64 5.83
CA LYS A 284 -1.54 -16.81 5.15
C LYS A 284 -2.53 -17.96 5.10
N THR A 285 -3.17 -18.24 6.24
CA THR A 285 -4.24 -19.22 6.37
C THR A 285 -5.41 -18.89 5.45
N PHE A 286 -5.78 -17.61 5.36
CA PHE A 286 -6.82 -17.16 4.42
C PHE A 286 -6.46 -17.54 2.99
N VAL A 287 -5.28 -17.19 2.50
CA VAL A 287 -4.87 -17.48 1.11
C VAL A 287 -4.84 -18.98 0.82
N GLN A 288 -4.32 -19.78 1.76
CA GLN A 288 -4.26 -21.24 1.62
C GLN A 288 -5.65 -21.86 1.45
N ILE A 289 -6.57 -21.54 2.36
CA ILE A 289 -7.95 -22.02 2.29
C ILE A 289 -8.63 -21.48 1.04
N TRP A 290 -8.41 -20.21 0.71
CA TRP A 290 -9.02 -19.56 -0.43
C TRP A 290 -8.65 -20.27 -1.75
N ASN A 291 -7.35 -20.52 -1.97
CA ASN A 291 -6.84 -21.19 -3.16
C ASN A 291 -7.38 -22.61 -3.29
N GLN A 292 -7.26 -23.41 -2.22
CA GLN A 292 -7.69 -24.81 -2.24
C GLN A 292 -9.19 -24.93 -2.50
N SER A 293 -10.01 -24.11 -1.82
CA SER A 293 -11.46 -24.16 -1.99
C SER A 293 -11.92 -23.65 -3.37
N PHE A 294 -11.22 -22.67 -3.94
CA PHE A 294 -11.48 -22.25 -5.33
C PHE A 294 -11.24 -23.41 -6.30
N VAL A 295 -10.09 -24.10 -6.17
CA VAL A 295 -9.79 -25.29 -6.99
C VAL A 295 -10.82 -26.41 -6.77
N ASN A 296 -11.23 -26.67 -5.53
CA ASN A 296 -12.29 -27.64 -5.23
C ASN A 296 -13.60 -27.27 -5.95
N THR A 297 -13.97 -25.98 -5.94
CA THR A 297 -15.16 -25.47 -6.62
C THR A 297 -15.08 -25.68 -8.14
N ILE A 298 -13.92 -25.40 -8.75
CA ILE A 298 -13.73 -25.64 -10.19
C ILE A 298 -13.80 -27.13 -10.51
N ASN A 299 -13.13 -27.98 -9.73
CA ASN A 299 -13.15 -29.43 -9.92
C ASN A 299 -14.55 -30.02 -9.78
N HIS A 300 -15.37 -29.48 -8.88
CA HIS A 300 -16.77 -29.86 -8.74
C HIS A 300 -17.64 -29.34 -9.89
N SER A 301 -17.44 -28.09 -10.31
CA SER A 301 -18.30 -27.42 -11.29
C SER A 301 -18.02 -27.85 -12.74
N PHE A 302 -16.76 -28.20 -13.04
CA PHE A 302 -16.24 -28.55 -14.36
C PHE A 302 -15.34 -29.82 -14.28
N PRO A 303 -15.88 -30.97 -13.84
CA PRO A 303 -15.08 -32.17 -13.61
C PRO A 303 -14.49 -32.73 -14.92
N ASN A 304 -13.25 -33.20 -14.85
CA ASN A 304 -12.53 -33.82 -15.99
C ASN A 304 -12.36 -32.89 -17.20
N THR A 305 -12.24 -31.58 -16.96
CA THR A 305 -12.01 -30.57 -18.01
C THR A 305 -10.60 -30.02 -17.99
N SER A 306 -10.17 -29.42 -19.12
CA SER A 306 -8.89 -28.68 -19.18
C SER A 306 -8.83 -27.56 -18.13
N PHE A 307 -9.96 -26.96 -17.77
CA PHE A 307 -10.04 -25.95 -16.72
C PHE A 307 -9.73 -26.53 -15.34
N SER A 308 -10.41 -27.61 -14.93
CA SER A 308 -10.15 -28.29 -13.65
C SER A 308 -8.71 -28.78 -13.53
N ALA A 309 -8.16 -29.37 -14.60
CA ALA A 309 -6.78 -29.81 -14.64
C ALA A 309 -5.80 -28.63 -14.53
N GLY A 310 -6.02 -27.56 -15.29
CA GLY A 310 -5.16 -26.39 -15.32
C GLY A 310 -5.04 -25.70 -13.95
N VAL A 311 -6.16 -25.43 -13.28
CA VAL A 311 -6.12 -24.78 -11.95
C VAL A 311 -5.55 -25.69 -10.86
N THR A 312 -5.77 -27.01 -10.97
CA THR A 312 -5.19 -28.00 -10.04
C THR A 312 -3.67 -28.06 -10.19
N THR A 313 -3.16 -28.11 -11.42
CA THR A 313 -1.71 -28.05 -11.68
C THR A 313 -1.11 -26.76 -11.16
N ALA A 314 -1.73 -25.60 -11.47
CA ALA A 314 -1.25 -24.29 -11.02
C ALA A 314 -1.18 -24.16 -9.49
N LEU A 315 -2.09 -24.79 -8.74
CA LEU A 315 -2.03 -24.83 -7.28
C LEU A 315 -0.81 -25.61 -6.76
N GLN A 316 -0.39 -26.66 -7.46
CA GLN A 316 0.71 -27.53 -7.05
C GLN A 316 2.09 -27.00 -7.46
N GLU A 317 2.17 -26.13 -8.46
CA GLU A 317 3.42 -25.58 -9.00
C GLU A 317 4.23 -24.75 -8.00
N LYS A 318 3.55 -24.11 -7.04
CA LYS A 318 4.16 -23.18 -6.08
C LYS A 318 3.88 -23.61 -4.65
N THR A 319 4.87 -23.38 -3.78
CA THR A 319 4.75 -23.65 -2.35
C THR A 319 4.22 -22.44 -1.58
N ASP A 320 4.44 -21.24 -2.10
CA ASP A 320 3.95 -20.01 -1.49
C ASP A 320 2.49 -19.73 -1.87
N PRO A 321 1.57 -19.57 -0.90
CA PRO A 321 0.16 -19.34 -1.17
C PRO A 321 -0.17 -18.13 -2.07
N LEU A 322 0.54 -17.01 -1.93
CA LEU A 322 0.27 -15.85 -2.80
C LEU A 322 0.73 -16.13 -4.23
N GLU A 323 1.86 -16.81 -4.42
CA GLU A 323 2.31 -17.24 -5.75
C GLU A 323 1.35 -18.26 -6.38
N GLN A 324 0.82 -19.21 -5.60
CA GLN A 324 -0.25 -20.12 -6.06
C GLN A 324 -1.46 -19.33 -6.58
N THR A 325 -1.89 -18.28 -5.85
CA THR A 325 -3.02 -17.43 -6.27
C THR A 325 -2.76 -16.81 -7.65
N ILE A 326 -1.54 -16.31 -7.88
CA ILE A 326 -1.13 -15.71 -9.16
C ILE A 326 -1.12 -16.77 -10.27
N HIS A 327 -0.59 -17.97 -10.00
CA HIS A 327 -0.55 -19.06 -10.98
C HIS A 327 -1.95 -19.56 -11.34
N ILE A 328 -2.84 -19.71 -10.37
CA ILE A 328 -4.24 -20.10 -10.61
C ILE A 328 -4.95 -19.06 -11.48
N ALA A 329 -4.75 -17.77 -11.20
CA ALA A 329 -5.30 -16.69 -12.02
C ALA A 329 -4.79 -16.75 -13.46
N LYS A 330 -3.46 -16.89 -13.65
CA LYS A 330 -2.85 -17.04 -14.98
C LYS A 330 -3.37 -18.27 -15.74
N ALA A 331 -3.49 -19.42 -15.08
CA ALA A 331 -4.04 -20.63 -15.70
C ALA A 331 -5.50 -20.43 -16.13
N THR A 332 -6.28 -19.72 -15.32
CA THR A 332 -7.67 -19.35 -15.66
C THR A 332 -7.70 -18.41 -16.87
N ASP A 333 -6.87 -17.36 -16.88
CA ASP A 333 -6.79 -16.39 -17.99
C ASP A 333 -6.36 -17.09 -19.30
N GLN A 334 -5.35 -17.94 -19.25
CA GLN A 334 -4.86 -18.72 -20.40
C GLN A 334 -5.92 -19.68 -20.95
N LEU A 335 -6.65 -20.38 -20.07
CA LEU A 335 -7.76 -21.26 -20.47
C LEU A 335 -8.83 -20.45 -21.21
N LEU A 336 -9.26 -19.33 -20.65
CA LEU A 336 -10.28 -18.48 -21.26
C LEU A 336 -9.85 -17.86 -22.60
N GLN A 337 -8.55 -17.79 -22.87
CA GLN A 337 -8.00 -17.30 -24.13
C GLN A 337 -7.80 -18.40 -25.18
N SER A 338 -7.32 -19.58 -24.77
CA SER A 338 -6.82 -20.62 -25.68
C SER A 338 -7.84 -21.72 -26.01
N ASP A 339 -8.84 -21.95 -25.17
CA ASP A 339 -9.84 -23.00 -25.34
C ASP A 339 -11.25 -22.37 -25.41
N SER A 340 -11.66 -21.97 -26.62
CA SER A 340 -12.93 -21.28 -26.84
C SER A 340 -14.16 -22.10 -26.43
N ALA A 341 -14.11 -23.43 -26.58
CA ALA A 341 -15.20 -24.31 -26.18
C ALA A 341 -15.36 -24.33 -24.66
N MET A 342 -14.26 -24.48 -23.92
CA MET A 342 -14.29 -24.40 -22.46
C MET A 342 -14.61 -23.01 -21.96
N ALA A 343 -14.07 -21.96 -22.58
CA ALA A 343 -14.41 -20.58 -22.24
C ALA A 343 -15.92 -20.34 -22.37
N ASN A 344 -16.56 -20.83 -23.44
CA ASN A 344 -18.01 -20.76 -23.60
C ASN A 344 -18.74 -21.49 -22.47
N GLN A 345 -18.32 -22.71 -22.11
CA GLN A 345 -18.92 -23.43 -20.98
C GLN A 345 -18.81 -22.67 -19.66
N VAL A 346 -17.64 -22.08 -19.39
CA VAL A 346 -17.37 -21.27 -18.19
C VAL A 346 -18.27 -20.02 -18.13
N PHE A 347 -18.65 -19.45 -19.27
CA PHE A 347 -19.55 -18.30 -19.32
C PHE A 347 -21.04 -18.66 -19.44
N LEU A 348 -21.38 -19.92 -19.69
CA LEU A 348 -22.76 -20.42 -19.65
C LEU A 348 -23.18 -20.81 -18.23
N LYS A 349 -22.23 -21.20 -17.38
CA LYS A 349 -22.48 -21.65 -16.01
C LYS A 349 -21.69 -20.80 -15.02
N GLN A 350 -22.42 -19.99 -14.26
CA GLN A 350 -21.86 -19.24 -13.16
C GLN A 350 -21.43 -20.18 -12.01
N LEU A 351 -20.34 -19.86 -11.33
CA LEU A 351 -19.93 -20.57 -10.11
C LEU A 351 -20.96 -20.34 -9.00
N GLU A 352 -21.23 -21.38 -8.23
CA GLU A 352 -22.09 -21.35 -7.05
C GLU A 352 -21.26 -21.60 -5.79
N PHE A 353 -21.60 -20.89 -4.71
CA PHE A 353 -20.91 -21.07 -3.46
C PHE A 353 -21.50 -22.26 -2.69
N ASP A 354 -20.67 -23.26 -2.45
CA ASP A 354 -20.97 -24.42 -1.62
C ASP A 354 -19.94 -24.50 -0.48
N ASN A 355 -20.42 -24.41 0.77
CA ASN A 355 -19.56 -24.42 1.94
C ASN A 355 -18.91 -25.80 2.20
N THR A 356 -19.44 -26.87 1.62
CA THR A 356 -18.88 -28.23 1.74
C THR A 356 -17.60 -28.40 0.94
N LEU A 357 -17.40 -27.54 -0.07
CA LEU A 357 -16.19 -27.50 -0.89
C LEU A 357 -15.08 -26.64 -0.28
N VAL A 358 -15.34 -25.97 0.85
CA VAL A 358 -14.38 -25.10 1.54
C VAL A 358 -13.41 -25.93 2.38
N GLU A 359 -12.12 -25.77 2.08
CA GLU A 359 -11.02 -26.36 2.84
C GLU A 359 -11.08 -25.91 4.30
N GLN A 360 -11.06 -26.88 5.22
CA GLN A 360 -11.15 -26.56 6.64
C GLN A 360 -9.79 -26.10 7.18
N PRO A 361 -9.74 -25.09 8.06
CA PRO A 361 -8.49 -24.71 8.71
C PRO A 361 -7.92 -25.92 9.44
N LYS A 362 -6.67 -26.28 9.17
CA LYS A 362 -5.97 -27.29 9.96
C LYS A 362 -5.97 -26.83 11.42
N ARG A 363 -6.73 -27.53 12.28
CA ARG A 363 -6.68 -27.28 13.72
C ARG A 363 -5.25 -27.55 14.15
N GLY A 364 -4.50 -26.51 14.51
CA GLY A 364 -3.23 -26.69 15.20
C GLY A 364 -3.46 -27.63 16.38
N SER A 365 -2.59 -28.61 16.56
CA SER A 365 -2.64 -29.52 17.70
C SER A 365 -2.71 -28.69 18.97
N LYS A 366 -3.88 -28.64 19.62
CA LYS A 366 -3.99 -28.28 21.03
C LYS A 366 -3.40 -29.43 21.84
N GLY A 367 -2.09 -29.61 21.73
CA GLY A 367 -1.37 -30.71 22.35
C GLY A 367 -0.13 -30.15 23.03
N PHE A 368 -0.31 -29.44 24.15
CA PHE A 368 0.72 -29.43 25.21
C PHE A 368 0.27 -28.89 26.58
N TRP A 369 -0.84 -28.14 26.71
CA TRP A 369 -1.18 -27.49 28.00
C TRP A 369 -2.22 -28.19 28.88
N ASN A 370 -2.70 -29.39 28.51
CA ASN A 370 -3.63 -30.18 29.34
C ASN A 370 -2.96 -31.37 30.07
N LYS A 371 -1.63 -31.39 30.22
CA LYS A 371 -0.91 -32.47 30.94
C LYS A 371 -0.10 -32.01 32.16
N ILE A 372 -0.25 -30.76 32.61
CA ILE A 372 0.48 -30.23 33.79
C ILE A 372 -0.47 -29.84 34.96
N LEU A 373 -1.79 -30.02 34.81
CA LEU A 373 -2.76 -29.79 35.92
C LEU A 373 -3.73 -30.97 36.13
N GLY A 374 -3.23 -32.19 35.97
CA GLY A 374 -4.00 -33.40 36.28
C GLY A 374 -3.06 -34.59 36.42
N GLY A 375 -2.57 -34.80 37.64
CA GLY A 375 -1.65 -35.86 38.04
C GLY A 375 -1.08 -35.55 39.41
#